data_AF-A0A3S1JWF3-F1
#
_entry.id   AF-A0A3S1JWF3-F1
#
_cell.length_a   1.000
_cell.length_b   1.000
_cell.length_c   1.000
_cell.angle_alpha   90.00
_cell.angle_beta   90.00
_cell.angle_gamma   90.00
#
_symmetry.space_group_name_H-M   'P 1'
#
loop_
_entity.id
_entity.type
_entity.pdbx_description
1 polymer ?
#
loop_
_entity_poly.entity_id
_entity_poly.type
_entity_poly.pdbx_seq_one_letter_code
_entity_poly.pdbx_strand_id
1 'polypeptide(L)'
;MRGSWAGILLAGIMLPTSGMSAEMTETEKAIAGAVFSNVADTSRDYWIATINAFGDKERIGIIFGMTDNLAFCDEVTSTYRARYPNNRFFCEPAN
;
A
#
# COMPACT_ATOMS: atom_id res chain seq x y z
N MET A 1 3.13 57.99 -40.21
CA MET A 1 3.79 56.69 -39.95
C MET A 1 2.87 55.89 -39.03
N ARG A 2 2.40 54.74 -39.52
CA ARG A 2 1.42 53.86 -38.85
C ARG A 2 2.14 52.97 -37.83
N GLY A 3 1.77 53.03 -36.57
CA GLY A 3 2.26 52.12 -35.52
C GLY A 3 1.15 51.18 -35.07
N SER A 4 1.28 49.90 -35.40
CA SER A 4 0.42 48.78 -34.99
C SER A 4 0.38 48.61 -33.48
N TRP A 5 -0.81 48.53 -32.91
CA TRP A 5 -1.04 48.01 -31.56
C TRP A 5 -1.47 46.55 -31.71
N ALA A 6 -0.51 45.62 -31.55
CA ALA A 6 -0.78 44.19 -31.57
C ALA A 6 -1.39 43.76 -30.23
N GLY A 7 -2.64 43.30 -30.26
CA GLY A 7 -3.33 42.73 -29.12
C GLY A 7 -2.72 41.40 -28.71
N ILE A 8 -2.40 41.27 -27.43
CA ILE A 8 -2.04 39.99 -26.80
C ILE A 8 -3.34 39.30 -26.40
N LEU A 9 -3.79 38.36 -27.23
CA LEU A 9 -4.83 37.40 -26.87
C LEU A 9 -4.19 36.31 -25.99
N LEU A 10 -4.41 36.41 -24.67
CA LEU A 10 -4.18 35.31 -23.74
C LEU A 10 -5.24 34.24 -23.96
N ALA A 11 -4.95 33.28 -24.86
CA ALA A 11 -5.71 32.05 -24.97
C ALA A 11 -5.36 31.14 -23.79
N GLY A 12 -6.19 31.18 -22.74
CA GLY A 12 -6.12 30.24 -21.62
C GLY A 12 -6.41 28.83 -22.10
N ILE A 13 -5.39 27.98 -22.09
CA ILE A 13 -5.51 26.54 -22.36
C ILE A 13 -6.15 25.89 -21.13
N MET A 14 -7.47 25.68 -21.18
CA MET A 14 -8.17 24.78 -20.27
C MET A 14 -7.81 23.34 -20.65
N LEU A 15 -6.99 22.68 -19.84
CA LEU A 15 -6.76 21.25 -19.91
C LEU A 15 -8.01 20.54 -19.33
N PRO A 16 -8.69 19.66 -20.07
CA PRO A 16 -9.77 18.86 -19.51
C PRO A 16 -9.19 17.82 -18.55
N THR A 17 -9.57 17.89 -17.27
CA THR A 17 -9.36 16.81 -16.31
C THR A 17 -10.27 15.65 -16.71
N SER A 18 -9.73 14.64 -17.41
CA SER A 18 -10.39 13.36 -17.57
C SER A 18 -10.46 12.67 -16.21
N GLY A 19 -11.59 12.83 -15.52
CA GLY A 19 -11.94 12.01 -14.38
C GLY A 19 -12.11 10.57 -14.85
N MET A 20 -11.22 9.69 -14.42
CA MET A 20 -11.44 8.24 -14.54
C MET A 20 -12.58 7.88 -13.58
N SER A 21 -13.80 7.79 -14.11
CA SER A 21 -14.91 7.16 -13.41
C SER A 21 -14.65 5.67 -13.38
N ALA A 22 -14.47 5.12 -12.18
CA ALA A 22 -14.29 3.69 -11.95
C ALA A 22 -15.58 2.92 -12.29
N GLU A 23 -15.74 2.55 -13.55
CA GLU A 23 -16.70 1.52 -13.95
C GLU A 23 -15.95 0.18 -13.97
N MET A 24 -15.97 -0.51 -12.82
CA MET A 24 -15.41 -1.85 -12.70
C MET A 24 -16.17 -2.81 -13.62
N THR A 25 -15.46 -3.33 -14.61
CA THR A 25 -16.01 -4.27 -15.59
C THR A 25 -16.15 -5.67 -14.97
N GLU A 26 -17.19 -6.40 -15.34
CA GLU A 26 -17.54 -7.75 -14.83
C GLU A 26 -16.38 -8.77 -14.97
N THR A 27 -15.48 -8.52 -15.92
CA THR A 27 -14.21 -9.23 -16.14
C THR A 27 -13.22 -9.12 -14.98
N GLU A 28 -13.09 -7.97 -14.31
CA GLU A 28 -12.22 -7.84 -13.13
C GLU A 28 -12.78 -8.61 -11.94
N LYS A 29 -14.11 -8.70 -11.83
CA LYS A 29 -14.77 -9.47 -10.76
C LYS A 29 -14.54 -10.97 -10.91
N ALA A 30 -14.50 -11.46 -12.14
CA ALA A 30 -14.20 -12.87 -12.44
C ALA A 30 -12.72 -13.21 -12.18
N ILE A 31 -11.79 -12.31 -12.54
CA ILE A 31 -10.36 -12.48 -12.26
C ILE A 31 -10.08 -12.36 -10.75
N ALA A 32 -10.68 -11.38 -10.07
CA ALA A 32 -10.64 -11.27 -8.62
C ALA A 32 -11.16 -12.55 -7.95
N GLY A 33 -12.34 -13.05 -8.35
CA GLY A 33 -12.91 -14.29 -7.81
C GLY A 33 -12.03 -15.54 -8.02
N ALA A 34 -11.33 -15.62 -9.15
CA ALA A 34 -10.40 -16.72 -9.44
C ALA A 34 -9.07 -16.62 -8.66
N VAL A 35 -8.58 -15.41 -8.38
CA VAL A 35 -7.39 -15.16 -7.55
C VAL A 35 -7.69 -15.46 -6.08
N PHE A 36 -8.86 -15.08 -5.55
CA PHE A 36 -9.21 -15.33 -4.15
C PHE A 36 -9.61 -16.80 -3.86
N SER A 37 -10.08 -17.55 -4.86
CA SER A 37 -10.51 -18.95 -4.65
C SER A 37 -9.36 -19.96 -4.55
N ASN A 38 -8.11 -19.57 -4.79
CA ASN A 38 -6.94 -20.48 -4.73
C ASN A 38 -5.96 -20.19 -3.59
N VAL A 39 -6.16 -19.12 -2.80
CA VAL A 39 -5.32 -18.82 -1.63
C VAL A 39 -6.00 -19.33 -0.37
N ALA A 40 -6.34 -20.63 -0.35
CA ALA A 40 -6.45 -21.36 0.90
C ALA A 40 -5.01 -21.67 1.37
N ASP A 41 -4.22 -20.62 1.57
CA ASP A 41 -2.89 -20.80 2.09
C ASP A 41 -2.99 -21.11 3.58
N THR A 42 -2.39 -22.22 3.98
CA THR A 42 -2.24 -22.61 5.39
C THR A 42 -1.22 -21.73 6.12
N SER A 43 -0.79 -20.62 5.50
CA SER A 43 0.14 -19.66 6.06
C SER A 43 -0.41 -19.13 7.38
N ARG A 44 0.37 -19.33 8.46
CA ARG A 44 0.00 -18.84 9.78
C ARG A 44 -0.06 -17.32 9.74
N ASP A 45 -1.03 -16.73 10.41
CA ASP A 45 -1.06 -15.28 10.59
C ASP A 45 0.10 -14.86 11.51
N TYR A 46 0.66 -13.67 11.27
CA TYR A 46 1.77 -13.15 12.08
C TYR A 46 1.47 -11.75 12.60
N TRP A 47 1.73 -11.53 13.89
CA TRP A 47 1.84 -10.20 14.48
C TRP A 47 3.22 -9.63 14.22
N ILE A 48 3.25 -8.36 13.83
CA ILE A 48 4.42 -7.50 13.98
C ILE A 48 4.39 -6.97 15.40
N ALA A 49 5.42 -7.27 16.17
CA ALA A 49 5.55 -6.82 17.54
C ALA A 49 6.86 -6.06 17.77
N THR A 50 6.83 -5.16 18.75
CA THR A 50 7.96 -4.38 19.22
C THR A 50 8.11 -4.51 20.73
N ILE A 51 9.25 -4.08 21.25
CA ILE A 51 9.44 -3.83 22.69
C ILE A 51 9.14 -2.36 22.96
N ASN A 52 8.25 -2.08 23.90
CA ASN A 52 7.92 -0.72 24.32
C ASN A 52 8.99 -0.17 25.30
N ALA A 53 8.82 1.08 25.75
CA ALA A 53 9.77 1.71 26.67
C ALA A 53 9.90 1.02 28.05
N PHE A 54 8.91 0.21 28.43
CA PHE A 54 8.86 -0.53 29.69
C PHE A 54 9.41 -1.95 29.59
N GLY A 55 9.81 -2.37 28.39
CA GLY A 55 10.30 -3.74 28.14
C GLY A 55 9.18 -4.73 27.80
N ASP A 56 7.92 -4.29 27.74
CA ASP A 56 6.81 -5.16 27.37
C ASP A 56 6.73 -5.32 25.86
N LYS A 57 6.24 -6.49 25.46
CA LYS A 57 5.95 -6.81 24.07
C LYS A 57 4.63 -6.17 23.67
N GLU A 58 4.66 -5.35 22.61
CA GLU A 58 3.52 -4.65 22.05
C GLU A 58 3.28 -5.11 20.60
N ARG A 59 2.05 -5.48 20.27
CA ARG A 59 1.64 -5.86 18.91
C ARG A 59 1.19 -4.60 18.17
N ILE A 60 1.83 -4.30 17.04
CA ILE A 60 1.64 -3.04 16.31
C ILE A 60 1.02 -3.24 14.92
N GLY A 61 0.93 -4.47 14.44
CA GLY A 61 0.32 -4.80 13.15
C GLY A 61 0.11 -6.29 12.98
N ILE A 62 -0.78 -6.67 12.07
CA ILE A 62 -1.06 -8.06 11.71
C ILE A 62 -0.85 -8.27 10.21
N ILE A 63 -0.28 -9.40 9.87
CA ILE A 63 -0.13 -9.90 8.51
C ILE A 63 -0.95 -11.17 8.38
N PHE A 64 -1.88 -11.15 7.44
CA PHE A 64 -2.81 -12.25 7.16
C PHE A 64 -3.20 -12.21 5.69
N GLY A 65 -3.68 -13.34 5.17
CA GLY A 65 -4.23 -13.44 3.81
C GLY A 65 -3.19 -13.36 2.68
N MET A 66 -1.90 -13.49 2.97
CA MET A 66 -0.84 -13.60 1.97
C MET A 66 -0.45 -15.06 1.77
N THR A 67 0.12 -15.37 0.61
CA THR A 67 0.67 -16.70 0.30
C THR A 67 1.77 -17.09 1.30
N ASP A 68 2.69 -16.19 1.63
CA ASP A 68 3.69 -16.43 2.68
C ASP A 68 3.72 -15.27 3.68
N ASN A 69 2.89 -15.38 4.72
CA ASN A 69 2.79 -14.38 5.77
C ASN A 69 4.11 -14.21 6.55
N LEU A 70 4.92 -15.27 6.70
CA LEU A 70 6.19 -15.19 7.44
C LEU A 70 7.22 -14.40 6.63
N ALA A 71 7.41 -14.76 5.35
CA ALA A 71 8.35 -14.06 4.48
C ALA A 71 8.00 -12.58 4.36
N PHE A 72 6.71 -12.26 4.22
CA PHE A 72 6.24 -10.87 4.19
C PHE A 72 6.46 -10.16 5.54
N CYS A 73 6.25 -10.86 6.67
CA CYS A 73 6.55 -10.31 7.99
C CYS A 73 8.04 -9.97 8.16
N ASP A 74 8.93 -10.83 7.69
CA ASP A 74 10.38 -10.58 7.74
C ASP A 74 10.78 -9.38 6.87
N GLU A 75 10.21 -9.23 5.68
CA GLU A 75 10.45 -8.07 4.81
C GLU A 75 9.99 -6.76 5.48
N VAL A 76 8.78 -6.76 6.03
CA VAL A 76 8.23 -5.60 6.71
C VAL A 76 9.09 -5.26 7.92
N THR A 77 9.37 -6.22 8.81
CA THR A 77 10.20 -5.97 10.00
C THR A 77 11.62 -5.52 9.64
N SER A 78 12.20 -6.00 8.55
CA SER A 78 13.48 -5.52 8.02
C SER A 78 13.42 -4.02 7.67
N THR A 79 12.36 -3.60 6.98
CA THR A 79 12.13 -2.19 6.62
C THR A 79 11.93 -1.32 7.87
N TYR A 80 11.16 -1.80 8.85
CA TYR A 80 10.97 -1.08 10.13
C TYR A 80 12.27 -0.96 10.92
N ARG A 81 13.11 -2.00 10.97
CA ARG A 81 14.43 -1.95 11.62
C ARG A 81 15.37 -0.96 10.92
N ALA A 82 15.35 -0.89 9.59
CA ALA A 82 16.15 0.09 8.84
C ALA A 82 15.70 1.53 9.13
N ARG A 83 14.39 1.75 9.27
CA ARG A 83 13.82 3.08 9.53
C ARG A 83 13.94 3.53 10.99
N TYR A 84 13.83 2.60 11.93
CA TYR A 84 13.82 2.86 13.37
C TYR A 84 14.82 1.93 14.08
N PRO A 85 16.14 2.18 13.95
CA PRO A 85 17.18 1.25 14.40
C PRO A 85 17.25 1.09 15.93
N ASN A 86 16.69 2.02 16.70
CA ASN A 86 16.62 1.94 18.15
C ASN A 86 15.48 1.03 18.65
N ASN A 87 14.54 0.67 17.78
CA ASN A 87 13.40 -0.17 18.12
C ASN A 87 13.66 -1.61 17.65
N ARG A 88 13.16 -2.57 18.41
CA ARG A 88 13.29 -4.00 18.08
C ARG A 88 11.96 -4.52 17.55
N PHE A 89 11.88 -4.75 16.25
CA PHE A 89 10.72 -5.36 15.60
C PHE A 89 10.95 -6.85 15.36
N PHE A 90 9.91 -7.68 15.54
CA PHE A 90 9.95 -9.12 15.29
C PHE A 90 8.56 -9.67 14.94
N CYS A 91 8.55 -10.85 14.34
CA CYS A 91 7.36 -11.59 13.95
C CYS A 91 6.96 -12.56 15.07
N GLU A 92 5.65 -12.63 15.36
CA GLU A 92 5.07 -13.55 16.34
C GLU A 92 3.88 -14.28 15.72
N PRO A 93 3.77 -15.61 15.85
CA PRO A 93 2.59 -16.32 15.38
C PRO A 93 1.31 -15.79 16.04
N ALA A 94 0.26 -15.60 15.25
CA ALA A 94 -1.02 -15.09 15.72
C ALA A 94 -2.05 -16.19 16.06
N ASN A 95 -1.62 -17.46 16.05
CA ASN A 95 -2.42 -18.67 16.23
C ASN A 95 -1.92 -19.58 17.37
#